data_AF-A0A812CEM1-F1
#
_entry.id   AF-A0A812CEM1-F1
#
_cell.length_a   1.000
_cell.length_b   1.000
_cell.length_c   1.000
_cell.angle_alpha   90.00
_cell.angle_beta   90.00
_cell.angle_gamma   90.00
#
_symmetry.space_group_name_H-M   'P 1'
#
loop_
_entity.id
_entity.type
_entity.pdbx_description
1 polymer ?
#
loop_
_entity_poly.entity_id
_entity_poly.type
_entity_poly.pdbx_seq_one_letter_code
_entity_poly.pdbx_strand_id
1 'polypeptide(L)'
;MGEMDLDCPLSVLGVAEVLQTKYAFISGGKARNGAPILTFPDVPGIPEITDEQYKKVVTYLCTIPALYEVEKGFVIVMDKRNDGWGTVKSILLKLSAFFPTHIQVVFLLQPVGFFQRAFADFRSKFVKEELEFKVVMCNSHEELFEHIDPSQLTKDLGGDIEYDHKEWIEQRAASEKFSTNINNVTQALDQLAARYEETEIPNDVAGTEALIREHIQGRKELLDDLNSASNHGEILLNCVKGNSQEIPLVKLIHVVALERLLTKLEQNKMQFEMFWGRHENKLRQCLQLRQFEEEFKLIQYASERNLEWLESSMLDVGETYQQVEGLMADFEVFEKKAKI
;
A
#
# COMPACT_ATOMS: atom_id res chain seq x y z
N MET A 1 -4.68 10.54 12.50
CA MET A 1 -3.46 9.72 12.35
C MET A 1 -3.17 9.74 10.86
N GLY A 2 -2.28 10.65 10.44
CA GLY A 2 -2.10 10.98 9.03
C GLY A 2 -1.56 9.78 8.27
N GLU A 3 -2.31 9.33 7.28
CA GLU A 3 -1.79 8.49 6.21
C GLU A 3 -0.61 9.24 5.59
N MET A 4 0.58 8.62 5.58
CA MET A 4 1.59 9.05 4.63
C MET A 4 1.01 8.73 3.27
N ASP A 5 0.66 9.78 2.52
CA ASP A 5 0.52 9.67 1.07
C ASP A 5 1.77 8.97 0.55
N LEU A 6 1.59 7.74 0.06
CA LEU A 6 2.59 6.98 -0.68
C LEU A 6 2.84 7.58 -2.08
N ASP A 7 2.33 8.79 -2.34
CA ASP A 7 2.49 9.51 -3.58
C ASP A 7 3.83 10.27 -3.62
N CYS A 8 4.91 9.57 -3.24
CA CYS A 8 6.24 10.00 -3.64
C CYS A 8 6.41 9.58 -5.11
N PRO A 9 6.55 10.52 -6.07
CA PRO A 9 6.66 10.17 -7.49
C PRO A 9 7.99 9.47 -7.85
N LEU A 10 8.86 9.23 -6.87
CA LEU A 10 10.18 8.65 -7.06
C LEU A 10 10.20 7.21 -6.57
N SER A 11 10.53 6.29 -7.46
CA SER A 11 10.80 4.88 -7.15
C SER A 11 12.31 4.60 -7.18
N VAL A 12 12.71 3.47 -6.61
CA VAL A 12 14.09 2.97 -6.69
C VAL A 12 14.58 2.88 -8.13
N LEU A 13 13.69 2.52 -9.08
CA LEU A 13 13.98 2.45 -10.50
C LEU A 13 14.20 3.85 -11.10
N GLY A 14 13.42 4.84 -10.65
CA GLY A 14 13.54 6.23 -11.07
C GLY A 14 14.85 6.91 -10.65
N VAL A 15 15.55 6.35 -9.64
CA VAL A 15 16.86 6.86 -9.17
C VAL A 15 17.99 5.86 -9.34
N ALA A 16 17.76 4.73 -10.04
CA ALA A 16 18.68 3.60 -10.08
C ALA A 16 20.08 3.97 -10.62
N GLU A 17 20.15 4.83 -11.65
CA GLU A 17 21.41 5.25 -12.26
C GLU A 17 22.39 5.81 -11.22
N VAL A 18 21.93 6.73 -10.37
CA VAL A 18 22.75 7.35 -9.32
C VAL A 18 22.87 6.43 -8.12
N LEU A 19 21.77 5.80 -7.72
CA LEU A 19 21.73 4.96 -6.53
C LEU A 19 22.74 3.82 -6.64
N GLN A 20 22.83 3.13 -7.78
CA GLN A 20 23.78 2.03 -8.02
C GLN A 20 25.26 2.40 -7.85
N THR A 21 25.61 3.68 -8.02
CA THR A 21 26.99 4.16 -7.82
C THR A 21 27.37 4.29 -6.34
N LYS A 22 26.44 4.03 -5.41
CA LYS A 22 26.60 4.25 -3.97
C LYS A 22 26.93 5.72 -3.65
N TYR A 23 26.43 6.68 -4.44
CA TYR A 23 26.67 8.12 -4.25
C TYR A 23 26.23 8.60 -2.85
N ALA A 24 25.08 8.12 -2.39
CA ALA A 24 24.60 8.27 -1.03
C ALA A 24 23.72 7.07 -0.66
N PHE A 25 23.63 6.74 0.62
CA PHE A 25 22.79 5.63 1.09
C PHE A 25 22.32 5.82 2.54
N ILE A 26 21.27 5.08 2.91
CA ILE A 26 20.79 4.93 4.29
C ILE A 26 20.97 3.47 4.70
N SER A 27 21.67 3.25 5.81
CA SER A 27 21.93 1.90 6.37
C SER A 27 20.91 1.47 7.43
N GLY A 28 19.96 2.33 7.78
CA GLY A 28 19.09 2.16 8.95
C GLY A 28 19.67 2.71 10.26
N GLY A 29 20.94 3.14 10.24
CA GLY A 29 21.61 3.82 11.35
C GLY A 29 20.91 5.10 11.79
N LYS A 30 20.91 5.36 13.10
CA LYS A 30 20.28 6.54 13.71
C LYS A 30 21.22 7.24 14.66
N ALA A 31 21.10 8.56 14.74
CA ALA A 31 21.75 9.34 15.80
C ALA A 31 21.08 9.08 17.16
N ARG A 32 21.69 9.56 18.26
CA ARG A 32 21.21 9.32 19.64
C ARG A 32 19.77 9.80 19.90
N ASN A 33 19.31 10.83 19.20
CA ASN A 33 17.93 11.33 19.27
C ASN A 33 16.95 10.56 18.35
N GLY A 34 17.43 9.55 17.63
CA GLY A 34 16.68 8.75 16.66
C GLY A 34 16.52 9.43 15.30
N ALA A 35 17.29 10.48 15.00
CA ALA A 35 17.35 11.06 13.66
C ALA A 35 18.01 10.10 12.66
N PRO A 36 17.49 9.96 11.43
CA PRO A 36 18.07 9.08 10.43
C PRO A 36 19.45 9.59 9.98
N ILE A 37 20.36 8.66 9.71
CA ILE A 37 21.69 8.95 9.17
C ILE A 37 21.68 8.72 7.66
N LEU A 38 22.03 9.76 6.89
CA LEU A 38 22.32 9.66 5.47
C LEU A 38 23.84 9.74 5.25
N THR A 39 24.38 8.77 4.54
CA THR A 39 25.83 8.64 4.34
C THR A 39 26.22 8.95 2.90
N PHE A 40 27.23 9.82 2.72
CA PHE A 40 27.95 10.02 1.48
C PHE A 40 29.32 9.34 1.61
N PRO A 41 29.50 8.12 1.08
CA PRO A 41 30.74 7.36 1.29
C PRO A 41 31.91 7.85 0.45
N ASP A 42 33.10 7.38 0.83
CA ASP A 42 34.30 7.47 0.03
C ASP A 42 34.32 6.32 -0.98
N VAL A 43 33.93 6.61 -2.22
CA VAL A 43 33.92 5.66 -3.32
C VAL A 43 34.77 6.26 -4.44
N PRO A 44 35.92 5.63 -4.76
CA PRO A 44 36.83 6.15 -5.76
C PRO A 44 36.19 6.23 -7.15
N GLY A 45 36.34 7.37 -7.82
CA GLY A 45 35.99 7.51 -9.23
C GLY A 45 34.49 7.56 -9.54
N ILE A 46 33.63 7.91 -8.57
CA ILE A 46 32.21 8.19 -8.89
C ILE A 46 32.15 9.39 -9.87
N PRO A 47 31.39 9.27 -10.98
CA PRO A 47 31.14 10.40 -11.89
C PRO A 47 30.48 11.59 -11.18
N GLU A 48 30.76 12.81 -11.64
CA GLU A 48 30.01 13.97 -11.17
C GLU A 48 28.55 13.87 -11.65
N ILE A 49 27.61 14.01 -10.72
CA ILE A 49 26.17 13.96 -11.02
C ILE A 49 25.59 15.37 -11.16
N THR A 50 24.56 15.51 -11.99
CA THR A 50 23.83 16.78 -12.16
C THR A 50 23.04 17.15 -10.90
N ASP A 51 22.63 18.42 -10.79
CA ASP A 51 21.77 18.89 -9.69
C ASP A 51 20.41 18.19 -9.69
N GLU A 52 19.88 17.85 -10.86
CA GLU A 52 18.62 17.12 -10.98
C GLU A 52 18.76 15.66 -10.50
N GLN A 53 19.83 14.98 -10.91
CA GLN A 53 20.16 13.64 -10.43
C GLN A 53 20.35 13.62 -8.90
N TYR A 54 21.07 14.61 -8.37
CA TYR A 54 21.24 14.79 -6.93
C TYR A 54 19.89 14.97 -6.22
N LYS A 55 19.06 15.90 -6.70
CA LYS A 55 17.73 16.17 -6.13
C LYS A 55 16.89 14.90 -6.07
N LYS A 56 16.81 14.17 -7.17
CA LYS A 56 16.03 12.92 -7.25
C LYS A 56 16.52 11.88 -6.24
N VAL A 57 17.82 11.56 -6.21
CA VAL A 57 18.33 10.51 -5.31
C VAL A 57 18.20 10.90 -3.84
N VAL A 58 18.49 12.15 -3.47
CA VAL A 58 18.41 12.61 -2.08
C VAL A 58 16.95 12.72 -1.62
N THR A 59 16.07 13.23 -2.47
CA THR A 59 14.63 13.29 -2.18
C THR A 59 14.08 11.90 -1.95
N TYR A 60 14.41 10.96 -2.84
CA TYR A 60 14.05 9.56 -2.71
C TYR A 60 14.58 8.93 -1.40
N LEU A 61 15.86 9.12 -1.06
CA LEU A 61 16.41 8.55 0.18
C LEU A 61 15.72 9.14 1.42
N CYS A 62 15.31 10.42 1.38
CA CYS A 62 14.62 11.06 2.49
C CYS A 62 13.18 10.55 2.72
N THR A 63 12.57 9.86 1.75
CA THR A 63 11.22 9.28 1.91
C THR A 63 11.22 7.88 2.53
N ILE A 64 12.40 7.27 2.72
CA ILE A 64 12.53 5.90 3.22
C ILE A 64 12.34 5.81 4.75
N PRO A 65 12.98 6.67 5.58
CA PRO A 65 12.74 6.66 7.02
C PRO A 65 11.27 6.97 7.35
N ALA A 66 10.82 6.56 8.54
CA ALA A 66 9.45 6.86 8.95
C ALA A 66 9.28 8.37 9.21
N LEU A 67 8.06 8.89 9.01
CA LEU A 67 7.78 10.33 9.15
C LEU A 67 8.25 10.93 10.49
N TYR A 68 8.01 10.24 11.61
CA TYR A 68 8.43 10.71 12.94
C TYR A 68 9.97 10.76 13.12
N GLU A 69 10.72 10.10 12.26
CA GLU A 69 12.18 10.16 12.20
C GLU A 69 12.62 11.35 11.34
N VAL A 70 11.96 11.53 10.19
CA VAL A 70 12.17 12.65 9.27
C VAL A 70 11.87 14.00 9.96
N GLU A 71 10.83 14.07 10.79
CA GLU A 71 10.46 15.28 11.56
C GLU A 71 11.55 15.74 12.53
N LYS A 72 12.45 14.83 12.96
CA LYS A 72 13.61 15.21 13.77
C LYS A 72 14.68 15.91 12.93
N GLY A 73 14.66 15.72 11.61
CA GLY A 73 15.72 16.12 10.68
C GLY A 73 16.81 15.05 10.54
N PHE A 74 17.70 15.24 9.57
CA PHE A 74 18.74 14.27 9.21
C PHE A 74 20.09 14.61 9.84
N VAL A 75 20.84 13.57 10.18
CA VAL A 75 22.28 13.64 10.42
C VAL A 75 23.00 13.14 9.16
N ILE A 76 23.95 13.90 8.66
CA ILE A 76 24.72 13.52 7.47
C ILE A 76 26.11 13.07 7.90
N VAL A 77 26.56 11.91 7.39
CA VAL A 77 27.96 11.48 7.49
C VAL A 77 28.57 11.50 6.11
N MET A 78 29.57 12.35 5.92
CA MET A 78 30.28 12.52 4.66
C MET A 78 31.71 12.00 4.83
N ASP A 79 32.01 10.89 4.16
CA ASP A 79 33.35 10.34 4.09
C ASP A 79 34.01 10.73 2.77
N LYS A 80 35.02 11.58 2.87
CA LYS A 80 35.75 12.15 1.73
C LYS A 80 37.25 12.17 1.96
N ARG A 81 37.78 11.18 2.68
CA ARG A 81 39.19 11.08 3.05
C ARG A 81 40.15 10.96 1.86
N ASN A 82 39.70 10.33 0.77
CA ASN A 82 40.47 10.18 -0.47
C ASN A 82 40.04 11.15 -1.59
N ASP A 83 39.18 12.13 -1.28
CA ASP A 83 38.58 13.05 -2.25
C ASP A 83 39.20 14.46 -2.20
N GLY A 84 38.91 15.28 -3.21
CA GLY A 84 39.31 16.69 -3.23
C GLY A 84 38.31 17.60 -2.52
N TRP A 85 38.77 18.75 -2.00
CA TRP A 85 37.90 19.77 -1.40
C TRP A 85 36.83 20.34 -2.35
N GLY A 86 37.08 20.32 -3.66
CA GLY A 86 36.07 20.68 -4.66
C GLY A 86 34.83 19.78 -4.57
N THR A 87 35.04 18.46 -4.45
CA THR A 87 33.97 17.47 -4.26
C THR A 87 33.19 17.74 -2.97
N VAL A 88 33.91 17.93 -1.86
CA VAL A 88 33.30 18.25 -0.55
C VAL A 88 32.46 19.52 -0.64
N LYS A 89 33.02 20.60 -1.20
CA LYS A 89 32.33 21.89 -1.37
C LYS A 89 31.07 21.74 -2.22
N SER A 90 31.16 21.00 -3.33
CA SER A 90 30.03 20.74 -4.23
C SER A 90 28.88 20.03 -3.49
N ILE A 91 29.18 18.98 -2.72
CA ILE A 91 28.15 18.26 -1.95
C ILE A 91 27.55 19.16 -0.86
N LEU A 92 28.36 19.92 -0.11
CA LEU A 92 27.86 20.85 0.92
C LEU A 92 26.93 21.93 0.34
N LEU A 93 27.27 22.49 -0.82
CA LEU A 93 26.40 23.45 -1.52
C LEU A 93 25.09 22.80 -1.97
N LYS A 94 25.14 21.58 -2.51
CA LYS A 94 23.94 20.84 -2.91
C LYS A 94 23.06 20.46 -1.71
N LEU A 95 23.65 20.13 -0.56
CA LEU A 95 22.94 19.92 0.70
C LEU A 95 22.22 21.21 1.13
N SER A 96 22.91 22.36 1.09
CA SER A 96 22.32 23.65 1.47
C SER A 96 21.19 24.06 0.51
N ALA A 97 21.39 23.87 -0.79
CA ALA A 97 20.46 24.37 -1.81
C ALA A 97 19.24 23.46 -2.05
N PHE A 98 19.39 22.13 -1.88
CA PHE A 98 18.44 21.16 -2.43
C PHE A 98 18.01 20.05 -1.48
N PHE A 99 18.51 20.01 -0.24
CA PHE A 99 18.08 18.96 0.69
C PHE A 99 16.60 19.19 1.09
N PRO A 100 15.75 18.16 1.00
CA PRO A 100 14.29 18.34 1.08
C PRO A 100 13.77 18.59 2.50
N THR A 101 14.60 18.41 3.53
CA THR A 101 14.20 18.43 4.94
C THR A 101 15.26 19.12 5.81
N HIS A 102 15.03 19.22 7.12
CA HIS A 102 15.98 19.85 8.02
C HIS A 102 17.24 18.98 8.20
N ILE A 103 18.44 19.56 8.02
CA ILE A 103 19.72 18.93 8.36
C ILE A 103 20.15 19.42 9.75
N GLN A 104 20.30 18.50 10.71
CA GLN A 104 20.78 18.85 12.06
C GLN A 104 22.27 19.19 12.06
N VAL A 105 23.07 18.34 11.42
CA VAL A 105 24.52 18.42 11.42
C VAL A 105 25.10 17.55 10.32
N VAL A 106 26.22 17.98 9.75
CA VAL A 106 27.05 17.20 8.84
C VAL A 106 28.36 16.84 9.55
N PHE A 107 28.66 15.56 9.70
CA PHE A 107 29.96 15.06 10.13
C PHE A 107 30.81 14.75 8.89
N LEU A 108 31.96 15.40 8.76
CA LEU A 108 32.85 15.25 7.61
C LEU A 108 34.15 14.56 8.05
N LEU A 109 34.37 13.33 7.58
CA LEU A 109 35.68 12.67 7.61
C LEU A 109 36.50 13.21 6.43
N GLN A 110 37.51 14.01 6.77
CA GLN A 110 38.11 14.93 5.81
C GLN A 110 39.25 14.36 4.95
N PRO A 111 39.51 14.93 3.76
CA PRO A 111 40.66 14.60 2.92
C PRO A 111 42.00 14.65 3.68
N VAL A 112 42.84 13.64 3.49
CA VAL A 112 44.18 13.61 4.09
C VAL A 112 45.11 14.63 3.40
N GLY A 113 45.88 15.38 4.19
CA GLY A 113 47.01 16.19 3.65
C GLY A 113 46.66 17.62 3.19
N PHE A 114 45.49 18.15 3.53
CA PHE A 114 45.14 19.54 3.19
C PHE A 114 45.65 20.56 4.23
N PHE A 115 46.11 21.73 3.76
CA PHE A 115 46.72 22.76 4.62
C PHE A 115 45.73 23.37 5.62
N GLN A 116 46.03 23.24 6.93
CA GLN A 116 45.21 23.77 8.03
C GLN A 116 44.87 25.27 7.93
N ARG A 117 45.71 26.08 7.26
CA ARG A 117 45.47 27.53 7.07
C ARG A 117 44.35 27.83 6.07
N ALA A 118 44.40 27.22 4.88
CA ALA A 118 43.32 27.34 3.89
C ALA A 118 41.99 26.78 4.43
N PHE A 119 42.08 25.78 5.29
CA PHE A 119 40.97 25.16 5.99
C PHE A 119 40.31 26.09 7.04
N ALA A 120 41.09 26.86 7.82
CA ALA A 120 40.52 27.80 8.79
C ALA A 120 39.74 28.95 8.13
N ASP A 121 40.22 29.44 6.98
CA ASP A 121 39.53 30.46 6.18
C ASP A 121 38.25 29.91 5.54
N PHE A 122 38.30 28.69 5.00
CA PHE A 122 37.12 27.99 4.49
C PHE A 122 36.08 27.75 5.60
N ARG A 123 36.52 27.28 6.77
CA ARG A 123 35.66 26.99 7.92
C ARG A 123 34.99 28.23 8.50
N SER A 124 35.67 29.38 8.49
CA SER A 124 35.17 30.59 9.15
C SER A 124 34.24 31.43 8.26
N LYS A 125 34.48 31.47 6.95
CA LYS A 125 33.66 32.24 6.01
C LYS A 125 32.61 31.37 5.31
N PHE A 126 33.03 30.34 4.57
CA PHE A 126 32.12 29.54 3.74
C PHE A 126 31.06 28.80 4.57
N VAL A 127 31.47 28.09 5.63
CA VAL A 127 30.52 27.32 6.47
C VAL A 127 29.56 28.24 7.23
N LYS A 128 29.98 29.47 7.56
CA LYS A 128 29.18 30.39 8.38
C LYS A 128 28.26 31.29 7.56
N GLU A 129 28.61 31.58 6.31
CA GLU A 129 27.89 32.51 5.44
C GLU A 129 27.05 31.80 4.36
N GLU A 130 27.37 30.57 3.96
CA GLU A 130 26.70 29.86 2.85
C GLU A 130 25.91 28.60 3.25
N LEU A 131 26.11 28.05 4.45
CA LEU A 131 25.45 26.81 4.89
C LEU A 131 24.43 27.07 6.00
N GLU A 132 23.24 26.50 5.83
CA GLU A 132 22.14 26.58 6.81
C GLU A 132 22.29 25.58 7.98
N PHE A 133 23.35 24.76 7.96
CA PHE A 133 23.58 23.70 8.94
C PHE A 133 25.03 23.69 9.46
N LYS A 134 25.22 23.09 10.63
CA LYS A 134 26.54 22.94 11.25
C LYS A 134 27.34 21.83 10.56
N VAL A 135 28.61 22.11 10.27
CA VAL A 135 29.59 21.10 9.83
C VAL A 135 30.60 20.82 10.96
N VAL A 136 30.68 19.56 11.38
CA VAL A 136 31.66 19.04 12.33
C VAL A 136 32.70 18.22 11.56
N MET A 137 33.96 18.51 11.83
CA MET A 137 35.09 17.95 11.09
C MET A 137 35.71 16.86 11.95
N CYS A 138 35.82 15.66 11.41
CA CYS A 138 36.37 14.49 12.10
C CYS A 138 37.69 14.09 11.42
N ASN A 139 38.77 14.05 12.18
CA ASN A 139 40.10 13.61 11.71
C ASN A 139 40.25 12.09 11.69
N SER A 140 39.42 11.39 12.45
CA SER A 140 39.46 9.94 12.60
C SER A 140 38.07 9.39 12.90
N HIS A 141 37.93 8.06 12.89
CA HIS A 141 36.67 7.42 13.28
C HIS A 141 36.38 7.64 14.76
N GLU A 142 37.40 7.70 15.61
CA GLU A 142 37.24 7.93 17.05
C GLU A 142 36.55 9.26 17.35
N GLU A 143 36.91 10.34 16.64
CA GLU A 143 36.21 11.63 16.76
C GLU A 143 34.75 11.55 16.26
N LEU A 144 34.47 10.72 15.25
CA LEU A 144 33.09 10.48 14.79
C LEU A 144 32.29 9.71 15.87
N PHE A 145 32.92 8.77 16.57
CA PHE A 145 32.30 7.94 17.60
C PHE A 145 31.92 8.73 18.86
N GLU A 146 32.55 9.87 19.12
CA GLU A 146 32.12 10.81 20.16
C GLU A 146 30.70 11.34 19.92
N HIS A 147 30.26 11.36 18.65
CA HIS A 147 28.98 11.91 18.23
C HIS A 147 27.95 10.83 17.88
N ILE A 148 28.35 9.79 17.16
CA ILE A 148 27.48 8.72 16.68
C ILE A 148 27.95 7.38 17.26
N ASP A 149 27.01 6.59 17.79
CA ASP A 149 27.32 5.26 18.31
C ASP A 149 27.85 4.35 17.17
N PRO A 150 28.99 3.64 17.35
CA PRO A 150 29.55 2.75 16.33
C PRO A 150 28.56 1.69 15.81
N SER A 151 27.60 1.26 16.64
CA SER A 151 26.55 0.31 16.24
C SER A 151 25.60 0.87 15.18
N GLN A 152 25.61 2.19 14.96
CA GLN A 152 24.76 2.93 14.02
C GLN A 152 25.51 3.31 12.73
N LEU A 153 26.77 2.89 12.58
CA LEU A 153 27.63 3.20 11.43
C LEU A 153 28.00 1.93 10.67
N THR A 154 28.29 2.07 9.38
CA THR A 154 28.75 0.95 8.53
C THR A 154 30.22 0.62 8.79
N LYS A 155 30.63 -0.60 8.43
CA LYS A 155 32.02 -1.07 8.55
C LYS A 155 33.04 -0.14 7.87
N ASP A 156 32.69 0.47 6.73
CA ASP A 156 33.54 1.44 6.02
C ASP A 156 33.88 2.68 6.86
N LEU A 157 33.02 3.00 7.83
CA LEU A 157 33.16 4.11 8.79
C LEU A 157 33.65 3.63 10.18
N GLY A 158 34.12 2.38 10.27
CA GLY A 158 34.59 1.77 11.51
C GLY A 158 33.47 1.29 12.46
N GLY A 159 32.22 1.25 12.00
CA GLY A 159 31.06 0.81 12.79
C GLY A 159 30.76 -0.70 12.70
N ASP A 160 29.56 -1.07 13.14
CA ASP A 160 29.12 -2.47 13.22
C ASP A 160 28.14 -2.92 12.13
N ILE A 161 27.51 -1.99 11.41
CA ILE A 161 26.52 -2.34 10.38
C ILE A 161 27.21 -2.98 9.18
N GLU A 162 26.88 -4.24 8.92
CA GLU A 162 27.22 -4.96 7.69
C GLU A 162 26.25 -4.52 6.58
N TYR A 163 26.69 -3.54 5.79
CA TYR A 163 25.89 -2.96 4.72
C TYR A 163 26.35 -3.48 3.34
N ASP A 164 25.54 -4.34 2.73
CA ASP A 164 25.66 -4.66 1.31
C ASP A 164 24.72 -3.76 0.50
N HIS A 165 25.33 -2.91 -0.33
CA HIS A 165 24.59 -1.92 -1.10
C HIS A 165 23.70 -2.55 -2.18
N LYS A 166 24.16 -3.64 -2.80
CA LYS A 166 23.43 -4.32 -3.86
C LYS A 166 22.22 -5.05 -3.28
N GLU A 167 22.42 -5.81 -2.21
CA GLU A 167 21.34 -6.49 -1.48
C GLU A 167 20.30 -5.47 -1.01
N TRP A 168 20.75 -4.32 -0.47
CA TRP A 168 19.84 -3.27 -0.01
C TRP A 168 18.96 -2.72 -1.14
N ILE A 169 19.53 -2.45 -2.32
CA ILE A 169 18.77 -1.99 -3.49
C ILE A 169 17.76 -3.06 -3.94
N GLU A 170 18.18 -4.33 -3.98
CA GLU A 170 17.32 -5.46 -4.38
C GLU A 170 16.13 -5.61 -3.43
N GLN A 171 16.37 -5.59 -2.12
CA GLN A 171 15.31 -5.64 -1.10
C GLN A 171 14.37 -4.43 -1.20
N ARG A 172 14.93 -3.24 -1.44
CA ARG A 172 14.13 -2.03 -1.62
C ARG A 172 13.21 -2.13 -2.84
N ALA A 173 13.74 -2.59 -3.97
CA ALA A 173 12.97 -2.80 -5.20
C ALA A 173 11.88 -3.85 -5.03
N ALA A 174 12.16 -4.94 -4.33
CA ALA A 174 11.16 -5.96 -4.03
C ALA A 174 10.03 -5.39 -3.15
N SER A 175 10.37 -4.60 -2.13
CA SER A 175 9.40 -3.92 -1.25
C SER A 175 8.52 -2.94 -2.01
N GLU A 176 9.09 -2.10 -2.89
CA GLU A 176 8.31 -1.18 -3.72
C GLU A 176 7.40 -1.91 -4.72
N LYS A 177 7.92 -2.95 -5.38
CA LYS A 177 7.13 -3.77 -6.30
C LYS A 177 5.94 -4.41 -5.59
N PHE A 178 6.13 -4.86 -4.35
CA PHE A 178 5.05 -5.39 -3.53
C PHE A 178 4.03 -4.30 -3.15
N SER A 179 4.49 -3.09 -2.81
CA SER A 179 3.60 -1.94 -2.58
C SER A 179 2.73 -1.63 -3.80
N THR A 180 3.31 -1.61 -5.00
CA THR A 180 2.57 -1.42 -6.25
C THR A 180 1.54 -2.53 -6.47
N ASN A 181 1.91 -3.79 -6.19
CA ASN A 181 0.98 -4.91 -6.29
C ASN A 181 -0.24 -4.74 -5.36
N ILE A 182 -0.02 -4.34 -4.10
CA ILE A 182 -1.12 -4.09 -3.15
C ILE A 182 -2.01 -2.96 -3.65
N ASN A 183 -1.45 -1.87 -4.17
CA ASN A 183 -2.24 -0.77 -4.71
C ASN A 183 -3.11 -1.23 -5.89
N ASN A 184 -2.57 -2.06 -6.79
CA ASN A 184 -3.33 -2.63 -7.91
C ASN A 184 -4.48 -3.53 -7.44
N VAL A 185 -4.23 -4.43 -6.48
CA VAL A 185 -5.27 -5.31 -5.91
C VAL A 185 -6.34 -4.48 -5.20
N THR A 186 -5.94 -3.45 -4.46
CA THR A 186 -6.88 -2.53 -3.78
C THR A 186 -7.77 -1.82 -4.78
N GLN A 187 -7.18 -1.27 -5.84
CA GLN A 187 -7.92 -0.63 -6.91
C GLN A 187 -8.91 -1.59 -7.59
N ALA A 188 -8.52 -2.86 -7.79
CA ALA A 188 -9.40 -3.87 -8.35
C ALA A 188 -10.60 -4.18 -7.44
N LEU A 189 -10.41 -4.20 -6.10
CA LEU A 189 -11.49 -4.33 -5.12
C LEU A 189 -12.45 -3.15 -5.22
N ASP A 190 -11.93 -1.92 -5.23
CA ASP A 190 -12.75 -0.71 -5.29
C ASP A 190 -13.56 -0.66 -6.60
N GLN A 191 -12.95 -1.02 -7.73
CA GLN A 191 -13.61 -1.08 -9.03
C GLN A 191 -14.70 -2.16 -9.07
N LEU A 192 -14.48 -3.33 -8.47
CA LEU A 192 -15.49 -4.38 -8.42
C LEU A 192 -16.66 -3.98 -7.50
N ALA A 193 -16.36 -3.40 -6.33
CA ALA A 193 -17.38 -2.92 -5.42
C ALA A 193 -18.26 -1.84 -6.06
N ALA A 194 -17.65 -0.85 -6.72
CA ALA A 194 -18.36 0.20 -7.45
C ALA A 194 -19.26 -0.40 -8.55
N ARG A 195 -18.71 -1.32 -9.36
CA ARG A 195 -19.51 -2.03 -10.37
C ARG A 195 -20.71 -2.75 -9.74
N TYR A 196 -20.53 -3.44 -8.63
CA TYR A 196 -21.61 -4.16 -7.96
C TYR A 196 -22.70 -3.24 -7.42
N GLU A 197 -22.36 -2.05 -6.94
CA GLU A 197 -23.34 -1.07 -6.48
C GLU A 197 -24.12 -0.43 -7.63
N GLU A 198 -23.47 -0.20 -8.76
CA GLU A 198 -24.05 0.43 -9.95
C GLU A 198 -24.90 -0.54 -10.80
N THR A 199 -24.66 -1.85 -10.71
CA THR A 199 -25.43 -2.86 -11.44
C THR A 199 -26.90 -2.85 -11.02
N GLU A 200 -27.80 -2.62 -11.98
CA GLU A 200 -29.24 -2.79 -11.79
C GLU A 200 -29.62 -4.26 -11.59
N ILE A 201 -30.48 -4.52 -10.61
CA ILE A 201 -30.95 -5.87 -10.29
C ILE A 201 -32.10 -6.24 -11.24
N PRO A 202 -32.04 -7.40 -11.94
CA PRO A 202 -33.11 -7.86 -12.81
C PRO A 202 -34.48 -7.96 -12.13
N ASN A 203 -35.54 -7.89 -12.94
CA ASN A 203 -36.92 -7.95 -12.48
C ASN A 203 -37.53 -9.36 -12.54
N ASP A 204 -36.74 -10.37 -12.90
CA ASP A 204 -37.14 -11.78 -12.97
C ASP A 204 -36.19 -12.67 -12.12
N VAL A 205 -36.68 -13.85 -11.75
CA VAL A 205 -35.95 -14.81 -10.91
C VAL A 205 -34.68 -15.29 -11.61
N ALA A 206 -34.77 -15.71 -12.86
CA ALA A 206 -33.65 -16.29 -13.60
C ALA A 206 -32.50 -15.29 -13.80
N GLY A 207 -32.81 -14.05 -14.14
CA GLY A 207 -31.86 -12.96 -14.28
C GLY A 207 -31.20 -12.62 -12.94
N THR A 208 -31.97 -12.53 -11.86
CA THR A 208 -31.44 -12.24 -10.52
C THR A 208 -30.49 -13.34 -10.05
N GLU A 209 -30.82 -14.61 -10.27
CA GLU A 209 -29.94 -15.74 -9.97
C GLU A 209 -28.65 -15.73 -10.80
N ALA A 210 -28.75 -15.41 -12.10
CA ALA A 210 -27.59 -15.28 -12.96
C ALA A 210 -26.65 -14.18 -12.47
N LEU A 211 -27.20 -13.03 -12.08
CA LEU A 211 -26.43 -11.91 -11.53
C LEU A 211 -25.72 -12.30 -10.22
N ILE A 212 -26.42 -12.97 -9.31
CA ILE A 212 -25.81 -13.48 -8.06
C ILE A 212 -24.64 -14.40 -8.35
N ARG A 213 -24.78 -15.34 -9.31
CA ARG A 213 -23.70 -16.25 -9.70
C ARG A 213 -22.49 -15.49 -10.25
N GLU A 214 -22.72 -14.52 -11.12
CA GLU A 214 -21.67 -13.66 -11.68
C GLU A 214 -20.91 -12.91 -10.57
N HIS A 215 -21.64 -12.27 -9.65
CA HIS A 215 -21.04 -11.52 -8.55
C HIS A 215 -20.27 -12.43 -7.58
N ILE A 216 -20.77 -13.64 -7.29
CA ILE A 216 -20.05 -14.62 -6.46
C ILE A 216 -18.73 -15.02 -7.15
N GLN A 217 -18.75 -15.22 -8.47
CA GLN A 217 -17.56 -15.60 -9.23
C GLN A 217 -16.53 -14.46 -9.25
N GLY A 218 -16.95 -13.22 -9.50
CA GLY A 218 -16.04 -12.06 -9.47
C GLY A 218 -15.42 -11.82 -8.10
N ARG A 219 -16.19 -11.99 -7.01
CA ARG A 219 -15.63 -11.98 -5.65
C ARG A 219 -14.56 -13.06 -5.47
N LYS A 220 -14.82 -14.28 -5.91
CA LYS A 220 -13.90 -15.41 -5.74
C LYS A 220 -12.55 -15.11 -6.40
N GLU A 221 -12.57 -14.61 -7.63
CA GLU A 221 -11.35 -14.25 -8.37
C GLU A 221 -10.51 -13.21 -7.63
N LEU A 222 -11.13 -12.14 -7.12
CA LEU A 222 -10.40 -11.13 -6.34
C LEU A 222 -9.89 -11.64 -5.00
N LEU A 223 -10.62 -12.54 -4.34
CA LEU A 223 -10.14 -13.17 -3.12
C LEU A 223 -8.92 -14.07 -3.38
N ASP A 224 -8.90 -14.77 -4.52
CA ASP A 224 -7.75 -15.57 -4.94
C ASP A 224 -6.53 -14.66 -5.20
N ASP A 225 -6.72 -13.51 -5.86
CA ASP A 225 -5.67 -12.50 -6.07
C ASP A 225 -5.15 -11.92 -4.74
N LEU A 226 -6.04 -11.60 -3.81
CA LEU A 226 -5.70 -11.13 -2.46
C LEU A 226 -4.87 -12.16 -1.69
N ASN A 227 -5.30 -13.43 -1.71
CA ASN A 227 -4.59 -14.50 -1.02
C ASN A 227 -3.22 -14.76 -1.65
N SER A 228 -3.11 -14.68 -2.98
CA SER A 228 -1.85 -14.76 -3.71
C SER A 228 -0.90 -13.62 -3.33
N ALA A 229 -1.41 -12.38 -3.26
CA ALA A 229 -0.66 -11.22 -2.81
C ALA A 229 -0.20 -11.36 -1.35
N SER A 230 -1.05 -11.87 -0.46
CA SER A 230 -0.70 -12.11 0.95
C SER A 230 0.43 -13.13 1.07
N ASN A 231 0.30 -14.27 0.39
CA ASN A 231 1.32 -15.32 0.40
C ASN A 231 2.66 -14.82 -0.19
N HIS A 232 2.62 -14.05 -1.29
CA HIS A 232 3.82 -13.43 -1.83
C HIS A 232 4.47 -12.47 -0.83
N GLY A 233 3.68 -11.64 -0.15
CA GLY A 233 4.18 -10.72 0.87
C GLY A 233 4.81 -11.43 2.07
N GLU A 234 4.21 -12.53 2.54
CA GLU A 234 4.76 -13.36 3.62
C GLU A 234 6.08 -14.03 3.22
N ILE A 235 6.15 -14.59 2.00
CA ILE A 235 7.39 -15.16 1.47
C ILE A 235 8.46 -14.09 1.39
N LEU A 236 8.14 -12.91 0.83
CA LEU A 236 9.08 -11.80 0.70
C LEU A 236 9.56 -11.31 2.07
N LEU A 237 8.66 -11.17 3.04
CA LEU A 237 8.99 -10.80 4.41
C LEU A 237 9.96 -11.79 5.04
N ASN A 238 9.70 -13.09 4.89
CA ASN A 238 10.57 -14.14 5.40
C ASN A 238 11.94 -14.15 4.71
N CYS A 239 12.00 -13.91 3.39
CA CYS A 239 13.26 -13.76 2.67
C CYS A 239 14.10 -12.58 3.18
N VAL A 240 13.48 -11.43 3.45
CA VAL A 240 14.18 -10.25 3.98
C VAL A 240 14.59 -10.45 5.43
N LYS A 241 13.69 -10.91 6.30
CA LYS A 241 14.00 -11.19 7.72
C LYS A 241 15.13 -12.21 7.87
N GLY A 242 15.13 -13.25 7.03
CA GLY A 242 16.01 -14.41 7.20
C GLY A 242 15.68 -15.21 8.47
N ASN A 243 16.58 -16.11 8.85
CA ASN A 243 16.38 -17.03 9.98
C ASN A 243 16.98 -16.54 11.32
N SER A 244 17.44 -15.29 11.37
CA SER A 244 18.09 -14.74 12.57
C SER A 244 17.08 -14.44 13.67
N GLN A 245 17.43 -14.71 14.93
CA GLN A 245 16.59 -14.36 16.09
C GLN A 245 16.42 -12.84 16.25
N GLU A 246 17.45 -12.07 15.89
CA GLU A 246 17.42 -10.61 15.87
C GLU A 246 17.51 -10.12 14.42
N ILE A 247 16.67 -9.14 14.09
CA ILE A 247 16.64 -8.52 12.75
C ILE A 247 17.75 -7.47 12.68
N PRO A 248 18.73 -7.60 11.76
CA PRO A 248 19.75 -6.59 11.59
C PRO A 248 19.16 -5.22 11.25
N LEU A 249 19.77 -4.15 11.77
CA LEU A 249 19.27 -2.77 11.61
C LEU A 249 19.04 -2.38 10.14
N VAL A 250 19.94 -2.82 9.25
CA VAL A 250 19.87 -2.59 7.80
C VAL A 250 18.62 -3.19 7.14
N LYS A 251 18.09 -4.28 7.70
CA LYS A 251 16.90 -4.97 7.18
C LYS A 251 15.61 -4.44 7.80
N LEU A 252 15.69 -3.83 8.98
CA LEU A 252 14.53 -3.40 9.75
C LEU A 252 13.61 -2.46 8.95
N ILE A 253 14.18 -1.56 8.14
CA ILE A 253 13.40 -0.62 7.32
C ILE A 253 12.51 -1.34 6.31
N HIS A 254 13.03 -2.38 5.65
CA HIS A 254 12.30 -3.18 4.67
C HIS A 254 11.30 -4.11 5.35
N VAL A 255 11.67 -4.70 6.48
CA VAL A 255 10.79 -5.56 7.29
C VAL A 255 9.55 -4.80 7.75
N VAL A 256 9.75 -3.63 8.37
CA VAL A 256 8.63 -2.80 8.88
C VAL A 256 7.75 -2.32 7.72
N ALA A 257 8.34 -1.96 6.57
CA ALA A 257 7.58 -1.60 5.39
C ALA A 257 6.69 -2.75 4.89
N LEU A 258 7.25 -3.96 4.79
CA LEU A 258 6.52 -5.15 4.35
C LEU A 258 5.41 -5.57 5.34
N GLU A 259 5.66 -5.50 6.66
CA GLU A 259 4.64 -5.78 7.68
C GLU A 259 3.47 -4.79 7.60
N ARG A 260 3.75 -3.50 7.39
CA ARG A 260 2.72 -2.48 7.18
C ARG A 260 1.90 -2.75 5.92
N LEU A 261 2.57 -3.11 4.83
CA LEU A 261 1.94 -3.46 3.57
C LEU A 261 1.02 -4.69 3.70
N LEU A 262 1.47 -5.74 4.38
CA LEU A 262 0.64 -6.91 4.71
C LEU A 262 -0.57 -6.55 5.57
N THR A 263 -0.37 -5.69 6.58
CA THR A 263 -1.46 -5.20 7.43
C THR A 263 -2.51 -4.44 6.60
N LYS A 264 -2.06 -3.57 5.67
CA LYS A 264 -2.95 -2.84 4.75
C LYS A 264 -3.74 -3.80 3.86
N LEU A 265 -3.09 -4.84 3.32
CA LEU A 265 -3.74 -5.84 2.49
C LEU A 265 -4.87 -6.58 3.24
N GLU A 266 -4.61 -6.98 4.48
CA GLU A 266 -5.62 -7.63 5.34
C GLU A 266 -6.78 -6.69 5.68
N GLN A 267 -6.49 -5.41 5.95
CA GLN A 267 -7.52 -4.39 6.15
C GLN A 267 -8.42 -4.23 4.92
N ASN A 268 -7.84 -4.16 3.72
CA ASN A 268 -8.58 -4.04 2.47
C ASN A 268 -9.48 -5.27 2.23
N LYS A 269 -8.96 -6.48 2.49
CA LYS A 269 -9.73 -7.72 2.45
C LYS A 269 -10.92 -7.68 3.40
N MET A 270 -10.71 -7.29 4.65
CA MET A 270 -11.78 -7.18 5.65
C MET A 270 -12.84 -6.15 5.24
N GLN A 271 -12.43 -4.99 4.73
CA GLN A 271 -13.34 -3.95 4.24
C GLN A 271 -14.20 -4.45 3.07
N PHE A 272 -13.59 -5.13 2.09
CA PHE A 272 -14.29 -5.71 0.96
C PHE A 272 -15.28 -6.81 1.40
N GLU A 273 -14.88 -7.70 2.30
CA GLU A 273 -15.77 -8.75 2.84
C GLU A 273 -16.98 -8.16 3.59
N MET A 274 -16.78 -7.08 4.36
CA MET A 274 -17.89 -6.37 5.01
C MET A 274 -18.85 -5.74 3.99
N PHE A 275 -18.32 -5.14 2.92
CA PHE A 275 -19.12 -4.66 1.80
C PHE A 275 -19.90 -5.81 1.16
N TRP A 276 -19.21 -6.89 0.82
CA TRP A 276 -19.80 -8.06 0.18
C TRP A 276 -20.94 -8.65 0.99
N GLY A 277 -20.78 -8.81 2.32
CA GLY A 277 -21.82 -9.34 3.17
C GLY A 277 -23.13 -8.53 3.11
N ARG A 278 -23.04 -7.19 2.99
CA ARG A 278 -24.23 -6.35 2.78
C ARG A 278 -24.79 -6.50 1.38
N HIS A 279 -23.92 -6.50 0.37
CA HIS A 279 -24.30 -6.62 -1.04
C HIS A 279 -25.01 -7.95 -1.34
N GLU A 280 -24.44 -9.07 -0.87
CA GLU A 280 -25.01 -10.40 -1.03
C GLU A 280 -26.39 -10.51 -0.37
N ASN A 281 -26.54 -9.96 0.84
CA ASN A 281 -27.83 -9.94 1.54
C ASN A 281 -28.89 -9.16 0.74
N LYS A 282 -28.54 -8.01 0.17
CA LYS A 282 -29.43 -7.23 -0.71
C LYS A 282 -29.88 -8.08 -1.91
N LEU A 283 -28.95 -8.72 -2.61
CA LEU A 283 -29.28 -9.56 -3.77
C LEU A 283 -30.19 -10.73 -3.40
N ARG A 284 -29.92 -11.40 -2.27
CA ARG A 284 -30.75 -12.50 -1.77
C ARG A 284 -32.17 -12.06 -1.43
N GLN A 285 -32.34 -10.89 -0.79
CA GLN A 285 -33.65 -10.32 -0.52
C GLN A 285 -34.41 -9.96 -1.80
N CYS A 286 -33.71 -9.41 -2.80
CA CYS A 286 -34.31 -9.15 -4.11
C CYS A 286 -34.77 -10.45 -4.78
N LEU A 287 -33.97 -11.52 -4.75
CA LEU A 287 -34.37 -12.82 -5.29
C LEU A 287 -35.62 -13.37 -4.61
N GLN A 288 -35.68 -13.32 -3.27
CA GLN A 288 -36.85 -13.75 -2.51
C GLN A 288 -38.11 -12.96 -2.88
N LEU A 289 -37.98 -11.64 -3.07
CA LEU A 289 -39.08 -10.81 -3.52
C LEU A 289 -39.58 -11.21 -4.92
N ARG A 290 -38.67 -11.49 -5.86
CA ARG A 290 -39.05 -11.93 -7.21
C ARG A 290 -39.77 -13.28 -7.22
N GLN A 291 -39.28 -14.22 -6.42
CA GLN A 291 -39.93 -15.53 -6.26
C GLN A 291 -41.35 -15.37 -5.69
N PHE A 292 -41.50 -14.54 -4.66
CA PHE A 292 -42.81 -14.22 -4.11
C PHE A 292 -43.74 -13.58 -5.15
N GLU A 293 -43.25 -12.61 -5.94
CA GLU A 293 -44.05 -11.96 -6.98
C GLU A 293 -44.51 -12.92 -8.08
N GLU A 294 -43.68 -13.89 -8.48
CA GLU A 294 -44.07 -14.95 -9.43
C GLU A 294 -45.14 -15.87 -8.85
N GLU A 295 -44.96 -16.35 -7.61
CA GLU A 295 -45.94 -17.18 -6.92
C GLU A 295 -47.27 -16.43 -6.73
N PHE A 296 -47.21 -15.17 -6.31
CA PHE A 296 -48.39 -14.33 -6.12
C PHE A 296 -49.18 -14.15 -7.43
N LYS A 297 -48.50 -13.93 -8.57
CA LYS A 297 -49.17 -13.83 -9.89
C LYS A 297 -49.89 -15.11 -10.26
N LEU A 298 -49.33 -16.28 -9.95
CA LEU A 298 -49.99 -17.57 -10.20
C LEU A 298 -51.25 -17.73 -9.35
N ILE A 299 -51.16 -17.37 -8.07
CA ILE A 299 -52.30 -17.40 -7.14
C ILE A 299 -53.38 -16.41 -7.57
N GLN A 300 -52.99 -15.19 -7.97
CA GLN A 300 -53.90 -14.17 -8.46
C GLN A 300 -54.64 -14.66 -9.72
N TYR A 301 -53.92 -15.17 -10.72
CA TYR A 301 -54.52 -15.71 -11.94
C TYR A 301 -55.47 -16.87 -11.67
N ALA A 302 -55.11 -17.81 -10.79
CA ALA A 302 -55.98 -18.90 -10.38
C ALA A 302 -57.25 -18.38 -9.69
N SER A 303 -57.12 -17.37 -8.83
CA SER A 303 -58.24 -16.76 -8.11
C SER A 303 -59.19 -15.99 -9.04
N GLU A 304 -58.65 -15.22 -9.99
CA GLU A 304 -59.43 -14.51 -11.01
C GLU A 304 -60.24 -15.49 -11.87
N ARG A 305 -59.62 -16.59 -12.32
CA ARG A 305 -60.32 -17.64 -13.07
C ARG A 305 -61.40 -18.34 -12.25
N ASN A 306 -61.15 -18.56 -10.97
CA ASN A 306 -62.13 -19.13 -10.07
C ASN A 306 -63.35 -18.20 -9.91
N LEU A 307 -63.12 -16.89 -9.81
CA LEU A 307 -64.17 -15.88 -9.75
C LEU A 307 -64.97 -15.81 -11.05
N GLU A 308 -64.30 -15.75 -12.21
CA GLU A 308 -64.97 -15.75 -13.53
C GLU A 308 -65.86 -16.99 -13.72
N TRP A 309 -65.41 -18.15 -13.25
CA TRP A 309 -66.21 -19.37 -13.33
C TRP A 309 -67.45 -19.30 -12.44
N LEU A 310 -67.31 -18.81 -11.20
CA LEU A 310 -68.44 -18.61 -10.28
C LEU A 310 -69.46 -17.62 -10.86
N GLU A 311 -68.99 -16.49 -11.40
CA GLU A 311 -69.85 -15.46 -12.01
C GLU A 311 -70.54 -15.94 -13.28
N SER A 312 -69.97 -16.88 -14.04
CA SER A 312 -70.60 -17.38 -15.27
C SER A 312 -71.49 -18.61 -15.05
N SER A 313 -71.16 -19.45 -14.07
CA SER A 313 -71.76 -20.78 -13.91
C SER A 313 -72.63 -20.93 -12.67
N MET A 314 -72.54 -20.02 -11.68
CA MET A 314 -73.22 -20.14 -10.37
C MET A 314 -74.10 -18.93 -10.02
N LEU A 315 -74.68 -18.26 -11.02
CA LEU A 315 -75.61 -17.13 -10.80
C LEU A 315 -77.05 -17.55 -10.52
N ASP A 316 -77.47 -18.71 -11.01
CA ASP A 316 -78.83 -19.23 -10.85
C ASP A 316 -78.85 -20.28 -9.72
N VAL A 317 -79.95 -20.33 -8.98
CA VAL A 317 -80.21 -21.35 -7.96
C VAL A 317 -80.94 -22.57 -8.54
N GLY A 318 -81.43 -22.49 -9.78
CA GLY A 318 -82.18 -23.55 -10.47
C GLY A 318 -83.64 -23.59 -10.04
N GLU A 319 -84.55 -23.82 -11.00
CA GLU A 319 -86.00 -23.84 -10.76
C GLU A 319 -86.55 -25.26 -10.51
N THR A 320 -85.74 -26.29 -10.73
CA THR A 320 -86.13 -27.69 -10.57
C THR A 320 -85.10 -28.48 -9.75
N TYR A 321 -85.55 -29.55 -9.08
CA TYR A 321 -84.68 -30.44 -8.30
C TYR A 321 -83.47 -30.95 -9.10
N GLN A 322 -83.67 -31.33 -10.37
CA GLN A 322 -82.59 -31.83 -11.23
C GLN A 322 -81.56 -30.74 -11.57
N GLN A 323 -81.99 -29.49 -11.76
CA GLN A 323 -81.10 -28.36 -12.00
C GLN A 323 -80.30 -28.02 -10.73
N VAL A 324 -80.94 -28.03 -9.57
CA VAL A 324 -80.28 -27.81 -8.26
C VAL A 324 -79.23 -28.89 -7.99
N GLU A 325 -79.54 -30.17 -8.19
CA GLU A 325 -78.55 -31.25 -8.03
C GLU A 325 -77.38 -31.14 -9.01
N GLY A 326 -77.64 -30.76 -10.26
CA GLY A 326 -76.59 -30.51 -11.26
C GLY A 326 -75.64 -29.39 -10.84
N LEU A 327 -76.19 -28.23 -10.45
CA LEU A 327 -75.41 -27.09 -9.95
C LEU A 327 -74.60 -27.44 -8.70
N MET A 328 -75.18 -28.23 -7.79
CA MET A 328 -74.48 -28.67 -6.57
C MET A 328 -73.30 -29.60 -6.92
N ALA A 329 -73.48 -30.55 -7.83
CA ALA A 329 -72.40 -31.43 -8.29
C ALA A 329 -71.28 -30.65 -9.00
N ASP A 330 -71.64 -29.68 -9.85
CA ASP A 330 -70.67 -28.82 -10.53
C ASP A 330 -69.87 -27.96 -9.54
N PHE A 331 -70.55 -27.43 -8.50
CA PHE A 331 -69.90 -26.68 -7.43
C PHE A 331 -68.94 -27.55 -6.61
N GLU A 332 -69.31 -28.78 -6.24
CA GLU A 332 -68.40 -29.70 -5.54
C GLU A 332 -67.14 -30.02 -6.34
N VAL A 333 -67.25 -30.15 -7.67
CA VAL A 333 -66.11 -30.36 -8.56
C VAL A 333 -65.21 -29.12 -8.60
N PHE A 334 -65.82 -27.93 -8.67
CA PHE A 334 -65.09 -26.67 -8.61
C PHE A 334 -64.37 -26.48 -7.28
N GLU A 335 -65.03 -26.72 -6.15
CA GLU A 335 -64.45 -26.55 -4.81
C GLU A 335 -63.19 -27.42 -4.63
N LYS A 336 -63.20 -28.64 -5.16
CA LYS A 336 -62.03 -29.53 -5.15
C LYS A 336 -60.87 -28.98 -5.98
N LYS A 337 -61.14 -28.28 -7.08
CA LYS A 337 -60.13 -27.68 -7.97
C LYS A 337 -59.63 -26.32 -7.48
N ALA A 338 -60.47 -25.57 -6.77
CA ALA A 338 -60.18 -24.22 -6.30
C ALA A 338 -59.32 -24.17 -5.03
N LYS A 339 -59.08 -25.30 -4.36
CA LYS A 339 -58.13 -25.40 -3.24
C LYS A 339 -56.70 -25.31 -3.77
N ILE A 340 -56.12 -24.10 -3.64
CA ILE A 340 -54.70 -23.80 -3.90
C ILE A 340 -53.85 -24.31 -2.74
#